data_AF-A0A846XVS0-F1
#
_entry.id   AF-A0A846XVS0-F1
#
_cell.length_a   1.000
_cell.length_b   1.000
_cell.length_c   1.000
_cell.angle_alpha   90.00
_cell.angle_beta   90.00
_cell.angle_gamma   90.00
#
_symmetry.space_group_name_H-M   'P 1'
#
loop_
_entity.id
_entity.type
_entity.pdbx_description
1 polymer ?
#
loop_
_entity_poly.entity_id
_entity_poly.type
_entity_poly.pdbx_seq_one_letter_code
_entity_poly.pdbx_strand_id
1 'polypeptide(L)'
;MAQRTTLEDIFLAPDDPAWGDERAREEFYRGSTIALCATVYGCYIIAIVAAAMDATLVSFLIFVLPSLTTIMLYRYCSRRGIDVRALTKKFSRRRRIIAYATTYPLVAAWLMVYLWRTLPQDSLPGSLAGAAVGAVIGGLGAVLVAKLLRRRAEARHLPEDDSFE
;
A
#
# COMPACT_ATOMS: atom_id res chain seq x y z
N MET A 1 6.19 6.95 37.91
CA MET A 1 6.63 6.13 36.75
C MET A 1 6.95 7.08 35.62
N ALA A 2 8.14 7.01 35.03
CA ALA A 2 8.53 7.91 33.96
C ALA A 2 7.63 7.66 32.73
N GLN A 3 6.76 8.62 32.39
CA GLN A 3 6.05 8.66 31.11
C GLN A 3 7.11 8.64 30.02
N ARG A 4 7.29 7.51 29.34
CA ARG A 4 7.99 7.52 28.07
C ARG A 4 7.06 8.25 27.11
N THR A 5 7.35 9.53 26.86
CA THR A 5 6.65 10.36 25.87
C THR A 5 7.01 9.87 24.48
N THR A 6 6.48 8.71 24.11
CA THR A 6 6.61 8.21 22.75
C THR A 6 5.80 9.16 21.86
N LEU A 7 6.28 9.52 20.67
CA LEU A 7 5.51 10.35 19.72
C LEU A 7 4.08 9.83 19.53
N GLU A 8 3.91 8.51 19.60
CA GLU A 8 2.64 7.81 19.56
C GLU A 8 1.68 8.28 20.67
N ASP A 9 2.17 8.48 21.89
CA ASP A 9 1.36 8.91 23.04
C ASP A 9 0.91 10.37 22.90
N ILE A 10 1.72 11.21 22.23
CA ILE A 10 1.37 12.61 21.93
C ILE A 10 0.30 12.69 20.83
N PHE A 11 0.45 11.91 19.76
CA PHE A 11 -0.48 11.97 18.62
C PHE A 11 -1.79 11.21 18.87
N LEU A 12 -1.75 10.12 19.62
CA LEU A 12 -2.94 9.28 19.86
C LEU A 12 -3.65 9.63 21.16
N ALA A 13 -2.95 10.24 22.13
CA ALA A 13 -3.48 10.59 23.45
C ALA A 13 -4.42 9.51 24.04
N PRO A 14 -3.98 8.24 24.13
CA PRO A 14 -4.88 7.10 24.32
C PRO A 14 -5.66 7.12 25.65
N ASP A 15 -5.13 7.80 26.67
CA ASP A 15 -5.74 7.92 28.00
C ASP A 15 -6.56 9.22 28.18
N ASP A 16 -6.76 10.00 27.11
CA ASP A 16 -7.53 11.25 27.17
C ASP A 16 -9.03 10.95 27.44
N PRO A 17 -9.65 11.60 28.44
CA PRO A 17 -11.09 11.47 28.72
C PRO A 17 -12.00 11.72 27.51
N ALA A 18 -11.55 12.52 26.53
CA ALA A 18 -12.26 12.76 25.28
C ALA A 18 -12.49 11.47 24.46
N TRP A 19 -11.67 10.44 24.65
CA TRP A 19 -11.85 9.11 24.04
C TRP A 19 -12.77 8.17 24.83
N GLY A 20 -13.45 8.67 25.86
CA GLY A 20 -14.35 7.87 26.70
C GLY A 20 -15.57 7.31 25.98
N ASP A 21 -16.00 7.93 24.87
CA ASP A 21 -17.04 7.38 23.99
C ASP A 21 -16.42 6.51 22.89
N GLU A 22 -16.59 5.19 23.01
CA GLU A 22 -16.13 4.20 22.03
C GLU A 22 -16.71 4.46 20.63
N ARG A 23 -17.96 4.91 20.55
CA ARG A 23 -18.62 5.15 19.26
C ARG A 23 -18.02 6.35 18.55
N ALA A 24 -17.83 7.47 19.26
CA ALA A 24 -17.20 8.66 18.70
C ALA A 24 -15.78 8.35 18.22
N ARG A 25 -15.04 7.54 19.00
CA ARG A 25 -13.70 7.07 18.65
C ARG A 25 -13.69 6.23 17.38
N GLU A 26 -14.59 5.26 17.25
CA GLU A 26 -14.68 4.42 16.05
C GLU A 26 -15.01 5.24 14.79
N GLU A 27 -15.98 6.14 14.87
CA GLU A 27 -16.36 6.98 13.72
C GLU A 27 -15.25 7.97 13.34
N PHE A 28 -14.51 8.52 14.31
CA PHE A 28 -13.33 9.33 14.04
C PHE A 28 -12.25 8.55 13.27
N TYR A 29 -11.98 7.30 13.67
CA TYR A 29 -11.01 6.46 12.96
C TYR A 29 -11.47 6.09 11.54
N ARG A 30 -12.77 5.84 11.33
CA ARG A 30 -13.34 5.63 9.99
C ARG A 30 -13.21 6.89 9.13
N GLY A 31 -13.59 8.04 9.67
CA GLY A 31 -13.49 9.33 8.98
C GLY A 31 -12.06 9.72 8.62
N SER A 32 -11.13 9.60 9.57
CA SER A 32 -9.70 9.87 9.34
C SER A 32 -9.08 8.91 8.33
N THR A 33 -9.51 7.65 8.28
CA THR A 33 -9.08 6.71 7.23
C THR A 33 -9.53 7.16 5.84
N ILE A 34 -10.76 7.66 5.71
CA ILE A 34 -11.28 8.20 4.44
C ILE A 34 -10.46 9.43 4.02
N ALA A 35 -10.23 10.35 4.94
CA ALA A 35 -9.42 11.54 4.69
C ALA A 35 -7.99 11.17 4.28
N LEU A 36 -7.35 10.23 4.99
CA LEU A 36 -6.00 9.75 4.66
C LEU A 36 -5.96 9.09 3.27
N CYS A 37 -6.96 8.29 2.90
CA CYS A 37 -7.06 7.73 1.56
C CYS A 37 -7.16 8.82 0.49
N ALA A 38 -7.98 9.85 0.71
CA ALA A 38 -8.09 10.98 -0.20
C ALA A 38 -6.75 11.74 -0.33
N THR A 39 -6.06 11.99 0.79
CA THR A 39 -4.73 12.62 0.80
C THR A 39 -3.71 11.79 0.03
N VAL A 40 -3.68 10.47 0.21
CA VAL A 40 -2.77 9.57 -0.52
C VAL A 40 -2.99 9.66 -2.03
N TYR A 41 -4.25 9.65 -2.49
CA TYR A 41 -4.54 9.83 -3.92
C TYR A 41 -4.15 11.23 -4.42
N GLY A 42 -4.39 12.26 -3.60
CA GLY A 42 -3.92 13.63 -3.88
C GLY A 42 -2.40 13.69 -4.06
N CYS A 43 -1.63 13.05 -3.18
CA CYS A 43 -0.17 12.97 -3.30
C CYS A 43 0.26 12.33 -4.62
N TYR A 44 -0.36 11.22 -5.04
CA TYR A 44 0.01 10.59 -6.32
C TYR A 44 -0.30 11.50 -7.52
N ILE A 45 -1.47 12.15 -7.54
CA ILE A 45 -1.83 13.07 -8.62
C ILE A 45 -0.85 14.25 -8.67
N ILE A 46 -0.56 14.86 -7.53
CA ILE A 46 0.39 15.99 -7.45
C ILE A 46 1.80 15.54 -7.86
N ALA A 47 2.23 14.34 -7.46
CA ALA A 47 3.52 13.80 -7.87
C ALA A 47 3.60 13.61 -9.40
N ILE A 48 2.53 13.13 -10.04
CA ILE A 48 2.45 12.99 -11.51
C ILE A 48 2.59 14.36 -12.17
N VAL A 49 1.84 15.36 -11.71
CA VAL A 49 1.89 16.73 -12.24
C VAL A 49 3.28 17.33 -12.05
N ALA A 50 3.87 17.20 -10.86
CA ALA A 50 5.21 17.69 -10.56
C ALA A 50 6.27 17.04 -11.47
N ALA A 51 6.17 15.73 -11.74
CA ALA A 51 7.07 15.06 -12.68
C ALA A 51 6.91 15.61 -14.10
N ALA A 52 5.67 15.88 -14.54
CA ALA A 52 5.39 16.46 -15.85
C ALA A 52 5.89 17.91 -16.00
N MET A 53 6.08 18.64 -14.90
CA MET A 53 6.60 20.00 -14.86
C MET A 53 8.13 20.08 -14.67
N ASP A 54 8.84 18.97 -14.86
CA ASP A 54 10.29 18.84 -14.63
C ASP A 54 10.74 19.06 -13.17
N ALA A 55 9.81 19.12 -12.21
CA ALA A 55 10.09 19.18 -10.78
C ALA A 55 10.34 17.76 -10.22
N THR A 56 11.34 17.08 -10.76
CA THR A 56 11.60 15.64 -10.53
C THR A 56 11.89 15.31 -9.06
N LEU A 57 12.71 16.11 -8.37
CA LEU A 57 12.98 15.91 -6.94
C LEU A 57 11.71 16.07 -6.08
N VAL A 58 10.92 17.11 -6.36
CA VAL A 58 9.67 17.39 -5.63
C VAL A 58 8.65 16.27 -5.87
N SER A 59 8.51 15.83 -7.13
CA SER A 59 7.67 14.70 -7.49
C SER A 59 8.03 13.43 -6.71
N PHE A 60 9.33 13.11 -6.66
CA PHE A 60 9.82 11.94 -5.93
C PHE A 60 9.53 12.04 -4.42
N LEU A 61 9.82 13.19 -3.81
CA LEU A 61 9.55 13.42 -2.39
C LEU A 61 8.07 13.26 -2.05
N ILE A 62 7.17 13.82 -2.87
CA ILE A 62 5.72 13.71 -2.66
C ILE A 62 5.26 12.26 -2.84
N PHE A 63 5.81 11.53 -3.83
CA PHE A 63 5.48 10.13 -4.07
C PHE A 63 5.89 9.21 -2.90
N VAL A 64 6.98 9.54 -2.18
CA VAL A 64 7.45 8.74 -1.04
C VAL A 64 6.57 8.92 0.20
N LEU A 65 5.87 10.05 0.37
CA LEU A 65 5.08 10.34 1.57
C LEU A 65 4.00 9.27 1.89
N PRO A 66 3.18 8.80 0.93
CA PRO A 66 2.25 7.68 1.16
C PRO A 66 2.92 6.37 1.64
N SER A 67 4.18 6.13 1.27
CA SER A 67 4.91 4.95 1.74
C SER A 67 5.26 5.07 3.23
N LEU A 68 5.57 6.28 3.69
CA LEU A 68 5.88 6.55 5.10
C LEU A 68 4.68 6.24 6.00
N THR A 69 3.46 6.61 5.60
CA THR A 69 2.24 6.32 6.37
C THR A 69 2.02 4.82 6.53
N THR A 70 2.28 4.06 5.46
CA THR A 70 2.20 2.59 5.49
C THR A 70 3.27 2.00 6.41
N ILE A 71 4.51 2.46 6.33
CA ILE A 71 5.61 2.00 7.21
C ILE A 71 5.28 2.29 8.67
N MET A 72 4.78 3.49 8.99
CA MET A 72 4.38 3.84 10.36
C MET A 72 3.26 2.95 10.89
N LEU A 73 2.23 2.68 10.09
CA LEU A 73 1.17 1.74 10.45
C LEU A 73 1.73 0.35 10.78
N TYR A 74 2.57 -0.22 9.91
CA TYR A 74 3.17 -1.54 10.14
C TYR A 74 4.05 -1.55 11.40
N ARG A 75 4.87 -0.51 11.63
CA ARG A 75 5.71 -0.40 12.82
C ARG A 75 4.87 -0.29 14.09
N TYR A 76 3.83 0.54 14.08
CA TYR A 76 2.94 0.72 15.22
C TYR A 76 2.21 -0.59 15.57
N CYS A 77 1.57 -1.23 14.58
CA CYS A 77 0.83 -2.46 14.80
C CYS A 77 1.73 -3.63 15.21
N SER A 78 2.92 -3.78 14.59
CA SER A 78 3.85 -4.85 14.95
C SER A 78 4.38 -4.73 16.38
N ARG A 79 4.65 -3.52 16.87
CA ARG A 79 5.01 -3.26 18.27
C ARG A 79 3.93 -3.69 19.26
N ARG A 80 2.66 -3.74 18.83
CA ARG A 80 1.51 -4.15 19.63
C ARG A 80 1.04 -5.58 19.33
N GLY A 81 1.85 -6.38 18.63
CA GLY A 81 1.53 -7.78 18.31
C GLY A 81 0.41 -7.96 17.28
N ILE A 82 0.01 -6.89 16.57
CA ILE A 82 -1.05 -6.94 15.57
C ILE A 82 -0.42 -7.20 14.20
N ASP A 83 -0.66 -8.39 13.64
CA ASP A 83 -0.25 -8.71 12.26
C ASP A 83 -1.24 -8.11 11.24
N VAL A 84 -0.86 -6.94 10.72
CA VAL A 84 -1.59 -6.21 9.67
C VAL A 84 -1.75 -7.06 8.39
N ARG A 85 -0.79 -7.93 8.07
CA ARG A 85 -0.86 -8.79 6.87
C ARG A 85 -1.89 -9.89 7.07
N ALA A 86 -1.97 -10.47 8.27
CA ALA A 86 -3.04 -11.41 8.62
C ALA A 86 -4.41 -10.73 8.61
N LEU A 87 -4.51 -9.50 9.14
CA LEU A 87 -5.75 -8.72 9.16
C LEU A 87 -6.28 -8.45 7.74
N THR A 88 -5.41 -7.95 6.86
CA THR A 88 -5.78 -7.60 5.48
C THR A 88 -6.16 -8.82 4.62
N LYS A 89 -5.65 -10.02 4.94
CA LYS A 89 -6.08 -11.27 4.27
C LYS A 89 -7.55 -11.60 4.52
N LYS A 90 -8.09 -11.22 5.69
CA LYS A 90 -9.51 -11.44 6.04
C LYS A 90 -10.46 -10.52 5.28
N PHE A 91 -9.95 -9.47 4.62
CA PHE A 91 -10.80 -8.57 3.85
C PHE A 91 -11.38 -9.22 2.60
N SER A 92 -12.59 -8.78 2.26
CA SER A 92 -13.31 -9.26 1.08
C SER A 92 -12.45 -9.09 -0.18
N ARG A 93 -12.58 -10.06 -1.11
CA ARG A 93 -11.82 -10.02 -2.36
C ARG A 93 -12.15 -8.76 -3.16
N ARG A 94 -13.41 -8.33 -3.19
CA ARG A 94 -13.85 -7.10 -3.86
C ARG A 94 -13.13 -5.86 -3.33
N ARG A 95 -13.02 -5.70 -2.00
CA ARG A 95 -12.32 -4.56 -1.41
C ARG A 95 -10.85 -4.51 -1.82
N ARG A 96 -10.17 -5.66 -1.82
CA ARG A 96 -8.77 -5.76 -2.26
C ARG A 96 -8.61 -5.40 -3.73
N ILE A 97 -9.49 -5.90 -4.59
CA ILE A 97 -9.48 -5.57 -6.03
C ILE A 97 -9.65 -4.08 -6.23
N ILE A 98 -10.63 -3.44 -5.57
CA ILE A 98 -10.86 -1.99 -5.70
C ILE A 98 -9.62 -1.22 -5.25
N ALA A 99 -9.05 -1.54 -4.08
CA ALA A 99 -7.86 -0.85 -3.57
C ALA A 99 -6.65 -0.96 -4.53
N TYR A 100 -6.46 -2.13 -5.14
CA TYR A 100 -5.41 -2.33 -6.13
C TYR A 100 -5.71 -1.63 -7.46
N ALA A 101 -6.96 -1.70 -7.92
CA ALA A 101 -7.40 -1.08 -9.17
C ALA A 101 -7.35 0.44 -9.15
N THR A 102 -7.48 1.08 -7.98
CA THR A 102 -7.36 2.53 -7.86
C THR A 102 -5.91 2.98 -7.66
N THR A 103 -5.11 2.21 -6.91
CA THR A 103 -3.75 2.63 -6.52
C THR A 103 -2.70 2.31 -7.58
N TYR A 104 -2.72 1.11 -8.17
CA TYR A 104 -1.66 0.70 -9.10
C TYR A 104 -1.62 1.51 -10.39
N PRO A 105 -2.74 1.91 -11.01
CA PRO A 105 -2.68 2.76 -12.20
C PRO A 105 -2.04 4.12 -11.93
N LEU A 106 -2.28 4.72 -10.76
CA LEU A 106 -1.65 5.99 -10.37
C LEU A 106 -0.13 5.83 -10.20
N VAL A 107 0.31 4.76 -9.54
CA VAL A 107 1.73 4.45 -9.39
C VAL A 107 2.40 4.19 -10.74
N ALA A 108 1.72 3.43 -11.63
CA ALA A 108 2.23 3.17 -12.99
C ALA A 108 2.31 4.45 -13.83
N ALA A 109 1.31 5.31 -13.77
CA ALA A 109 1.30 6.60 -14.45
C ALA A 109 2.43 7.51 -13.95
N TRP A 110 2.61 7.60 -12.62
CA TRP A 110 3.73 8.35 -12.05
C TRP A 110 5.07 7.80 -12.52
N LEU A 111 5.29 6.49 -12.43
CA LEU A 111 6.54 5.86 -12.84
C LEU A 111 6.82 6.12 -14.33
N MET A 112 5.80 6.02 -15.19
CA MET A 112 5.94 6.29 -16.62
C MET A 112 6.38 7.74 -16.89
N VAL A 113 5.70 8.72 -16.29
CA VAL A 113 6.04 10.15 -16.48
C VAL A 113 7.41 10.47 -15.88
N TYR A 114 7.70 9.95 -14.69
CA TYR A 114 8.96 10.18 -13.99
C TYR A 114 10.14 9.62 -14.80
N LEU A 115 10.04 8.38 -15.27
CA LEU A 115 11.09 7.74 -16.08
C LEU A 115 11.25 8.44 -17.43
N TRP A 116 10.16 8.82 -18.10
CA TRP A 116 10.23 9.58 -19.36
C TRP A 116 11.04 10.86 -19.20
N ARG A 117 10.88 11.57 -18.08
CA ARG A 117 11.53 12.86 -17.83
C ARG A 117 12.96 12.75 -17.29
N THR A 118 13.26 11.68 -16.56
CA THR A 118 14.57 11.55 -15.87
C THR A 118 15.58 10.70 -16.62
N LEU A 119 15.15 9.81 -17.52
CA LEU A 119 16.06 8.97 -18.29
C LEU A 119 16.53 9.67 -19.57
N PRO A 120 17.83 9.60 -19.89
CA PRO A 120 18.34 10.09 -21.18
C PRO A 120 17.67 9.30 -22.32
N GLN A 121 17.00 10.01 -23.24
CA GLN A 121 16.29 9.38 -24.37
C GLN A 121 17.21 8.56 -25.29
N ASP A 122 18.51 8.85 -25.28
CA ASP A 122 19.53 8.14 -26.06
C ASP A 122 20.03 6.84 -25.40
N SER A 123 19.65 6.58 -24.14
CA SER A 123 20.20 5.47 -23.33
C SER A 123 19.26 4.29 -23.12
N LEU A 124 18.01 4.37 -23.60
CA LEU A 124 17.04 3.29 -23.44
C LEU A 124 16.34 2.98 -24.78
N PRO A 125 16.50 1.78 -25.36
CA PRO A 125 15.54 1.33 -26.35
C PRO A 125 14.16 1.35 -25.70
N GLY A 126 13.14 1.89 -26.38
CA GLY A 126 11.79 2.08 -25.80
C GLY A 126 11.17 0.82 -25.19
N SER A 127 11.70 -0.37 -25.52
CA SER A 127 11.39 -1.65 -24.89
C SER A 127 11.79 -1.75 -23.42
N LEU A 128 12.84 -1.07 -22.95
CA LEU A 128 13.37 -1.17 -21.58
C LEU A 128 12.60 -0.31 -20.58
N ALA A 129 12.17 0.90 -20.97
CA ALA A 129 11.24 1.69 -20.17
C ALA A 129 9.88 0.98 -20.07
N GLY A 130 9.39 0.44 -21.19
CA GLY A 130 8.21 -0.43 -21.24
C GLY A 130 8.38 -1.72 -20.42
N ALA A 131 9.58 -2.31 -20.40
CA ALA A 131 9.88 -3.50 -19.61
C ALA A 131 10.08 -3.20 -18.12
N ALA A 132 10.59 -2.02 -17.72
CA ALA A 132 10.68 -1.64 -16.32
C ALA A 132 9.28 -1.41 -15.74
N VAL A 133 8.44 -0.66 -16.45
CA VAL A 133 7.02 -0.49 -16.12
C VAL A 133 6.29 -1.85 -16.15
N GLY A 134 6.54 -2.64 -17.19
CA GLY A 134 6.01 -3.99 -17.37
C GLY A 134 6.52 -5.01 -16.34
N ALA A 135 7.71 -4.84 -15.77
CA ALA A 135 8.28 -5.70 -14.74
C ALA A 135 7.79 -5.31 -13.34
N VAL A 136 7.52 -4.02 -13.08
CA VAL A 136 6.86 -3.59 -11.84
C VAL A 136 5.40 -4.06 -11.84
N ILE A 137 4.68 -3.83 -12.93
CA ILE A 137 3.27 -4.25 -13.09
C ILE A 137 3.17 -5.77 -13.22
N GLY A 138 4.00 -6.37 -14.07
CA GLY A 138 4.04 -7.81 -14.35
C GLY A 138 4.69 -8.63 -13.25
N GLY A 139 5.62 -8.09 -12.48
CA GLY A 139 6.17 -8.72 -11.28
C GLY A 139 5.13 -8.81 -10.16
N LEU A 140 4.32 -7.77 -9.98
CA LEU A 140 3.18 -7.81 -9.06
C LEU A 140 2.07 -8.76 -9.57
N GLY A 141 1.81 -8.80 -10.88
CA GLY A 141 0.89 -9.74 -11.51
C GLY A 141 1.36 -11.20 -11.40
N ALA A 142 2.64 -11.46 -11.62
CA ALA A 142 3.25 -12.79 -11.54
C ALA A 142 3.26 -13.32 -10.10
N VAL A 143 3.45 -12.46 -9.09
CA VAL A 143 3.29 -12.85 -7.68
C VAL A 143 1.85 -13.25 -7.37
N LEU A 144 0.85 -12.56 -7.94
CA LEU A 144 -0.57 -12.94 -7.80
C LEU A 144 -0.89 -14.25 -8.52
N VAL A 145 -0.38 -14.45 -9.74
CA VAL A 145 -0.57 -15.68 -10.53
C VAL A 145 0.15 -16.87 -9.90
N ALA A 146 1.40 -16.71 -9.45
CA ALA A 146 2.15 -17.75 -8.74
C ALA A 146 1.43 -18.17 -7.45
N LYS A 147 0.79 -17.23 -6.76
CA LYS A 147 0.00 -17.50 -5.55
C LYS A 147 -1.34 -18.19 -5.86
N LEU A 148 -1.95 -17.91 -7.01
CA LEU A 148 -3.15 -18.61 -7.49
C LEU A 148 -2.82 -20.04 -7.95
N LEU A 149 -1.68 -20.24 -8.61
CA LEU A 149 -1.19 -21.55 -9.04
C LEU A 149 -0.77 -22.41 -7.84
N ARG A 150 -0.09 -21.83 -6.84
CA ARG A 150 0.21 -22.53 -5.57
C ARG A 150 -1.06 -22.96 -4.83
N ARG A 151 -2.07 -22.09 -4.76
CA ARG A 151 -3.38 -22.46 -4.17
C ARG A 151 -4.10 -23.58 -4.92
N ARG A 152 -3.98 -23.61 -6.26
CA ARG A 152 -4.52 -24.71 -7.06
C ARG A 152 -3.74 -26.01 -6.89
N ALA A 153 -2.42 -25.93 -6.72
CA ALA A 153 -1.58 -27.08 -6.45
C ALA A 153 -1.84 -27.67 -5.04
N GLU A 154 -2.00 -26.81 -4.02
CA GLU A 154 -2.37 -27.21 -2.67
C GLU A 154 -3.77 -27.85 -2.61
N ALA A 155 -4.73 -27.33 -3.38
CA ALA A 155 -6.07 -27.94 -3.50
C ALA A 155 -6.09 -29.28 -4.25
N ARG A 156 -5.02 -29.61 -4.99
CA ARG A 156 -4.86 -30.87 -5.73
C ARG A 156 -4.10 -31.94 -4.95
N HIS A 157 -3.56 -31.61 -3.77
CA HIS A 157 -2.81 -32.50 -2.89
C HIS A 157 -3.59 -32.91 -1.63
N LEU A 158 -4.91 -32.73 -1.58
CA LEU A 158 -5.75 -33.44 -0.60
C LEU A 158 -5.70 -34.94 -0.95
N PRO A 159 -5.24 -35.83 -0.04
CA PRO A 159 -5.21 -37.27 -0.30
C PRO A 159 -6.65 -37.80 -0.39
N GLU A 160 -7.03 -38.33 -1.55
CA GLU A 160 -8.02 -39.42 -1.62
C GLU A 160 -7.30 -40.69 -1.19
N ASP A 161 -7.14 -40.91 0.12
CA ASP A 161 -7.06 -42.25 0.68
C ASP A 161 -7.13 -42.18 2.20
N ASP A 162 -8.32 -42.41 2.74
CA ASP A 162 -8.57 -43.07 4.01
C ASP A 162 -10.04 -43.51 3.96
N SER A 163 -10.32 -44.45 3.06
CA SER A 163 -11.50 -45.31 3.16
C SER A 163 -11.29 -46.21 4.37
N PHE A 164 -12.05 -45.98 5.43
CA PHE A 164 -12.17 -46.87 6.57
C PHE A 164 -12.67 -48.24 6.09
N GLU A 165 -11.80 -49.26 6.16
CA GLU A 165 -12.22 -50.66 6.34
C GLU A 165 -12.66 -50.90 7.80
#